data_AF-A0A5C9DZS8-F1
#
_entry.id   AF-A0A5C9DZS8-F1
#
_cell.length_a   1.000
_cell.length_b   1.000
_cell.length_c   1.000
_cell.angle_alpha   90.00
_cell.angle_beta   90.00
_cell.angle_gamma   90.00
#
_symmetry.space_group_name_H-M   'P 1'
#
loop_
_entity.id
_entity.type
_entity.pdbx_description
1 polymer ?
#
loop_
_entity_poly.entity_id
_entity_poly.type
_entity_poly.pdbx_seq_one_letter_code
_entity_poly.pdbx_strand_id
1 'polypeptide(L)'
;MIDNFPIINDLRDRTCYKCGREIKFGEFFLRNRTIPTKRLIKLWNDKNIEYYCCLCYDAYIKKLRIQNLKKSLKRSDMEVLEAIERRLGKTIPLIACIRYNSFGYTISNMRITGLGLFKMGLRDFPEEICYLDALKRLNLPWNYLESVPDSISQLKRLEYLDLIGNNIVHIPDTFGSLKRVREIDLSFNNLEIVPASLSSLEHLEVLKLIRNKMKGIPSPLKKREEKGLKILL
;
A
#
# COMPACT_ATOMS: atom_id res chain seq x y z
N MET A 1 -25.89 -5.92 -39.58
CA MET A 1 -26.86 -6.95 -39.15
C MET A 1 -27.10 -6.75 -37.68
N ILE A 2 -28.27 -6.21 -37.34
CA ILE A 2 -28.73 -6.03 -35.96
C ILE A 2 -29.20 -7.42 -35.54
N ASP A 3 -28.41 -8.11 -34.72
CA ASP A 3 -28.81 -9.41 -34.20
C ASP A 3 -30.09 -9.23 -33.39
N ASN A 4 -31.13 -9.95 -33.82
CA ASN A 4 -32.41 -10.05 -33.15
C ASN A 4 -32.19 -10.38 -31.67
N PHE A 5 -32.31 -9.37 -30.81
CA PHE A 5 -32.59 -9.61 -29.40
C PHE A 5 -33.85 -10.48 -29.37
N PRO A 6 -33.85 -11.63 -28.67
CA PRO A 6 -35.10 -12.33 -28.42
C PRO A 6 -36.06 -11.30 -27.80
N ILE A 7 -37.32 -11.32 -28.20
CA ILE A 7 -38.35 -10.52 -27.53
C ILE A 7 -38.49 -11.13 -26.13
N ILE A 8 -37.71 -10.59 -25.19
CA ILE A 8 -37.67 -11.03 -23.80
C ILE A 8 -38.79 -10.28 -23.08
N ASN A 9 -40.02 -10.77 -23.24
CA ASN A 9 -41.21 -10.16 -22.63
C ASN A 9 -41.41 -10.56 -21.16
N ASP A 10 -40.46 -11.29 -20.54
CA ASP A 10 -40.69 -11.89 -19.22
C ASP A 10 -39.51 -11.79 -18.23
N LEU A 11 -38.45 -11.05 -18.56
CA LEU A 11 -37.34 -10.84 -17.63
C LEU A 11 -37.55 -9.57 -16.83
N ARG A 12 -38.10 -9.76 -15.63
CA ARG A 12 -38.27 -8.71 -14.63
C ARG A 12 -36.91 -8.28 -14.07
N ASP A 13 -36.84 -7.00 -13.74
CA ASP A 13 -35.73 -6.46 -12.96
C ASP A 13 -35.65 -7.19 -11.62
N ARG A 14 -34.42 -7.32 -11.10
CA ARG A 14 -34.15 -8.10 -9.89
C ARG A 14 -33.65 -7.21 -8.76
N THR A 15 -33.86 -7.60 -7.53
CA THR A 15 -33.34 -6.85 -6.39
C THR A 15 -31.93 -7.33 -6.03
N CYS A 16 -31.02 -6.38 -5.82
CA CYS A 16 -29.69 -6.63 -5.31
C CYS A 16 -29.77 -7.20 -3.90
N TYR A 17 -29.23 -8.40 -3.75
CA TYR A 17 -29.19 -9.10 -2.47
C TYR A 17 -28.46 -8.30 -1.38
N LYS A 18 -27.43 -7.52 -1.76
CA LYS A 18 -26.59 -6.79 -0.81
C LYS A 18 -27.15 -5.43 -0.35
N CYS A 19 -27.84 -4.70 -1.22
CA CYS A 19 -28.23 -3.31 -0.93
C CYS A 19 -29.69 -2.99 -1.23
N GLY A 20 -30.49 -3.98 -1.63
CA GLY A 20 -31.91 -3.79 -1.92
C GLY A 20 -32.22 -2.97 -3.18
N ARG A 21 -31.19 -2.53 -3.93
CA ARG A 21 -31.40 -1.75 -5.16
C ARG A 21 -31.82 -2.64 -6.31
N GLU A 22 -32.69 -2.13 -7.16
CA GLU A 22 -33.06 -2.76 -8.41
C GLU A 22 -31.85 -2.93 -9.34
N ILE A 23 -31.79 -4.07 -10.01
CA ILE A 23 -30.81 -4.47 -11.00
C ILE A 23 -31.58 -4.61 -12.30
N LYS A 24 -31.34 -3.66 -13.19
CA LYS A 24 -31.99 -3.65 -14.49
C LYS A 24 -31.43 -4.74 -15.38
N PHE A 25 -32.33 -5.51 -16.01
CA PHE A 25 -31.94 -6.58 -16.92
C PHE A 25 -30.94 -6.09 -17.98
N GLY A 26 -31.24 -4.97 -18.63
CA GLY A 26 -30.37 -4.38 -19.66
C GLY A 26 -28.97 -4.02 -19.16
N GLU A 27 -28.85 -3.46 -17.96
CA GLU A 27 -27.55 -3.06 -17.39
C GLU A 27 -26.66 -4.27 -17.07
N PHE A 28 -27.26 -5.36 -16.57
CA PHE A 28 -26.54 -6.60 -16.28
C PHE A 28 -25.90 -7.20 -17.54
N PHE A 29 -26.63 -7.20 -18.66
CA PHE A 29 -26.15 -7.73 -19.94
C PHE A 29 -25.04 -6.87 -20.54
N LEU A 30 -25.22 -5.54 -20.55
CA LEU A 30 -24.22 -4.61 -21.09
C LEU A 30 -22.86 -4.75 -20.41
N ARG A 31 -22.85 -5.02 -19.10
CA ARG A 31 -21.61 -5.13 -18.30
C ARG A 31 -20.93 -6.48 -18.39
N ASN A 32 -21.66 -7.54 -18.72
CA ASN A 32 -21.12 -8.89 -18.85
C ASN A 32 -20.96 -9.34 -20.31
N ARG A 33 -20.83 -8.40 -21.24
CA ARG A 33 -20.71 -8.61 -22.70
C ARG A 33 -19.59 -9.57 -23.15
N THR A 34 -18.66 -9.93 -22.28
CA THR A 34 -17.64 -10.96 -22.53
C THR A 34 -18.17 -12.40 -22.37
N ILE A 35 -19.37 -12.58 -21.80
CA ILE A 35 -20.04 -13.86 -21.63
C ILE A 35 -21.07 -14.02 -22.77
N PRO A 36 -21.15 -15.17 -23.45
CA PRO A 36 -22.14 -15.39 -24.51
C PRO A 36 -23.58 -15.13 -24.05
N THR A 37 -24.37 -14.41 -24.84
CA THR A 37 -25.74 -13.96 -24.51
C THR A 37 -26.65 -15.11 -24.05
N LYS A 38 -26.59 -16.27 -24.71
CA LYS A 38 -27.35 -17.48 -24.31
C LYS A 38 -27.03 -17.94 -22.88
N ARG A 39 -25.76 -17.84 -22.48
CA ARG A 39 -25.31 -18.21 -21.13
C ARG A 39 -25.73 -17.16 -20.10
N LEU A 40 -25.71 -15.88 -20.45
CA LEU A 40 -26.21 -14.80 -19.60
C LEU A 40 -27.71 -14.91 -19.34
N ILE A 41 -28.50 -15.25 -20.36
CA ILE A 41 -29.96 -15.48 -20.21
C ILE A 41 -30.22 -16.66 -19.28
N LYS A 42 -29.46 -17.76 -19.41
CA LYS A 42 -29.58 -18.91 -18.51
C LYS A 42 -29.22 -18.54 -17.07
N LEU A 43 -28.14 -17.79 -16.87
CA LEU A 43 -27.71 -17.31 -15.55
C LEU A 43 -28.75 -16.37 -14.94
N TRP A 44 -29.29 -15.42 -15.71
CA TRP A 44 -30.30 -14.47 -15.23
C TRP A 44 -31.64 -15.12 -14.87
N ASN A 45 -31.94 -16.29 -15.43
CA ASN A 45 -33.14 -17.05 -15.11
C ASN A 45 -32.97 -17.99 -13.92
N ASP A 46 -31.74 -18.26 -13.51
CA ASP A 46 -31.47 -19.12 -12.37
C ASP A 46 -31.91 -18.42 -11.07
N LYS A 47 -32.92 -19.00 -10.42
CA LYS A 47 -33.47 -18.50 -9.16
C LYS A 47 -32.55 -18.78 -7.97
N ASN A 48 -31.55 -19.64 -8.12
CA ASN A 48 -30.57 -19.97 -7.09
C ASN A 48 -29.35 -19.05 -7.11
N ILE A 49 -29.25 -18.13 -8.08
CA ILE A 49 -28.13 -17.21 -8.21
C ILE A 49 -28.45 -15.91 -7.46
N GLU A 50 -27.58 -15.51 -6.54
CA GLU A 50 -27.65 -14.21 -5.88
C GLU A 50 -27.17 -13.10 -6.84
N TYR A 51 -28.01 -12.08 -7.05
CA TYR A 51 -27.69 -10.95 -7.90
C TYR A 51 -27.17 -9.78 -7.07
N TYR A 52 -26.01 -9.24 -7.46
CA TYR A 52 -25.45 -8.01 -6.92
C TYR A 52 -25.63 -6.89 -7.94
N CYS A 53 -26.08 -5.70 -7.52
CA CYS A 53 -26.15 -4.56 -8.44
C CYS A 53 -24.75 -4.19 -8.91
N CYS A 54 -24.66 -3.56 -10.08
CA CYS A 54 -23.47 -2.99 -10.68
C CYS A 54 -22.42 -2.44 -9.68
N LEU A 55 -22.84 -1.55 -8.77
CA LEU A 55 -21.98 -0.95 -7.74
C LEU A 55 -21.48 -1.97 -6.72
N CYS A 56 -22.34 -2.90 -6.31
CA CYS A 56 -22.00 -3.96 -5.38
C CYS A 56 -21.20 -5.10 -6.03
N TYR A 57 -21.42 -5.39 -7.31
CA TYR A 57 -20.72 -6.39 -8.09
C TYR A 57 -19.31 -5.93 -8.42
N ASP A 58 -19.11 -4.68 -8.83
CA ASP A 58 -17.76 -4.12 -9.03
C ASP A 58 -16.97 -4.09 -7.71
N ALA A 59 -17.63 -3.75 -6.59
CA ALA A 59 -17.02 -3.84 -5.26
C ALA A 59 -16.72 -5.29 -4.85
N TYR A 60 -17.60 -6.24 -5.19
CA TYR A 60 -17.44 -7.67 -4.90
C TYR A 60 -16.35 -8.32 -5.75
N ILE A 61 -16.29 -8.03 -7.06
CA ILE A 61 -15.25 -8.48 -7.98
C ILE A 61 -13.92 -7.82 -7.65
N LYS A 62 -13.89 -6.54 -7.25
CA LYS A 62 -12.66 -5.92 -6.70
C LYS A 62 -12.22 -6.66 -5.44
N LYS A 63 -13.14 -6.95 -4.51
CA LYS A 63 -12.86 -7.73 -3.30
C LYS A 63 -12.34 -9.14 -3.63
N LEU A 64 -12.96 -9.86 -4.56
CA LEU A 64 -12.55 -11.19 -5.00
C LEU A 64 -11.22 -11.20 -5.77
N ARG A 65 -10.98 -10.23 -6.66
CA ARG A 65 -9.69 -10.06 -7.35
C ARG A 65 -8.58 -9.74 -6.34
N ILE A 66 -8.84 -8.88 -5.37
CA ILE A 66 -7.89 -8.56 -4.29
C ILE A 66 -7.63 -9.78 -3.39
N GLN A 67 -8.68 -10.55 -3.04
CA GLN A 67 -8.53 -11.80 -2.27
C GLN A 67 -7.73 -12.86 -3.04
N ASN A 68 -7.91 -12.98 -4.36
CA ASN A 68 -7.10 -13.88 -5.19
C ASN A 68 -5.66 -13.39 -5.36
N LEU A 69 -5.41 -12.08 -5.39
CA LEU A 69 -4.05 -11.53 -5.44
C LEU A 69 -3.29 -11.73 -4.13
N LYS A 70 -3.94 -11.65 -2.97
CA LYS A 70 -3.33 -12.01 -1.67
C LYS A 70 -2.86 -13.48 -1.67
N LYS A 71 -3.63 -14.39 -2.26
CA LYS A 71 -3.24 -15.81 -2.42
C LYS A 71 -2.07 -16.04 -3.38
N SER A 72 -1.78 -15.09 -4.27
CA SER A 72 -0.65 -15.16 -5.20
C SER A 72 0.66 -14.65 -4.61
N LEU A 73 0.63 -14.08 -3.40
CA LEU A 73 1.80 -13.51 -2.75
C LEU A 73 2.79 -14.61 -2.32
N LYS A 74 4.10 -14.36 -2.45
CA LYS A 74 5.13 -15.25 -1.92
C LYS A 74 4.89 -15.45 -0.42
N ARG A 75 4.92 -16.71 0.02
CA ARG A 75 4.58 -17.13 1.38
C ARG A 75 5.24 -16.31 2.48
N SER A 76 6.53 -15.98 2.36
CA SER A 76 7.23 -15.18 3.37
C SER A 76 6.66 -13.76 3.52
N ASP A 77 6.23 -13.12 2.44
CA ASP A 77 5.62 -11.78 2.52
C ASP A 77 4.20 -11.86 3.07
N MET A 78 3.50 -12.97 2.81
CA MET A 78 2.20 -13.26 3.38
C MET A 78 2.29 -13.40 4.90
N GLU A 79 3.27 -14.15 5.40
CA GLU A 79 3.53 -14.31 6.83
C GLU A 79 3.83 -12.97 7.51
N VAL A 80 4.64 -12.09 6.89
CA VAL A 80 4.88 -10.72 7.37
C VAL A 80 3.59 -9.91 7.39
N LEU A 81 2.82 -9.92 6.29
CA LEU A 81 1.57 -9.17 6.20
C LEU A 81 0.58 -9.60 7.29
N GLU A 82 0.43 -10.90 7.51
CA GLU A 82 -0.41 -11.46 8.58
C GLU A 82 0.06 -11.06 9.98
N ALA A 83 1.38 -11.03 10.21
CA ALA A 83 1.92 -10.56 11.49
C ALA A 83 1.54 -9.10 11.77
N ILE A 84 1.67 -8.22 10.77
CA ILE A 84 1.29 -6.82 10.88
C ILE A 84 -0.24 -6.69 11.05
N GLU A 85 -1.04 -7.44 10.28
CA GLU A 85 -2.50 -7.44 10.40
C GLU A 85 -2.96 -7.89 11.81
N ARG A 86 -2.31 -8.91 12.39
CA ARG A 86 -2.55 -9.33 13.79
C ARG A 86 -2.24 -8.22 14.78
N ARG A 87 -1.11 -7.53 14.61
CA ARG A 87 -0.72 -6.38 15.47
C ARG A 87 -1.72 -5.24 15.38
N LEU A 88 -2.26 -4.96 14.21
CA LEU A 88 -3.20 -3.86 13.97
C LEU A 88 -4.67 -4.22 14.26
N GLY A 89 -4.98 -5.51 14.45
CA GLY A 89 -6.35 -6.01 14.59
C GLY A 89 -7.23 -5.78 13.36
N LYS A 90 -6.64 -5.60 12.17
CA LYS A 90 -7.36 -5.31 10.93
C LYS A 90 -6.58 -5.75 9.70
N THR A 91 -7.30 -6.07 8.63
CA THR A 91 -6.71 -6.43 7.34
C THR A 91 -6.16 -5.21 6.63
N ILE A 92 -4.97 -5.33 6.04
CA ILE A 92 -4.35 -4.28 5.24
C ILE A 92 -4.78 -4.52 3.78
N PRO A 93 -5.40 -3.55 3.09
CA PRO A 93 -5.89 -3.76 1.73
C PRO A 93 -4.78 -3.67 0.68
N LEU A 94 -4.93 -4.41 -0.42
CA LEU A 94 -4.13 -4.18 -1.63
C LEU A 94 -4.60 -2.88 -2.29
N ILE A 95 -3.67 -1.98 -2.59
CA ILE A 95 -3.93 -0.69 -3.24
C ILE A 95 -3.06 -0.52 -4.49
N ALA A 96 -3.42 0.43 -5.34
CA ALA A 96 -2.73 0.63 -6.63
C ALA A 96 -1.35 1.29 -6.50
N CYS A 97 -1.17 2.17 -5.50
CA CYS A 97 0.09 2.87 -5.26
C CYS A 97 0.19 3.32 -3.80
N ILE A 98 1.42 3.50 -3.30
CA ILE A 98 1.68 4.11 -2.00
C ILE A 98 1.81 5.63 -2.18
N ARG A 99 0.88 6.35 -1.56
CA ARG A 99 0.91 7.81 -1.35
C ARG A 99 1.09 8.10 0.14
N TYR A 100 1.41 9.35 0.47
CA TYR A 100 1.59 9.85 1.83
C TYR A 100 0.57 9.31 2.85
N ASN A 101 -0.74 9.46 2.60
CA ASN A 101 -1.80 9.07 3.53
C ASN A 101 -2.34 7.63 3.32
N SER A 102 -1.53 6.73 2.78
CA SER A 102 -2.01 5.39 2.42
C SER A 102 -2.10 4.46 3.61
N PHE A 103 -3.21 3.71 3.66
CA PHE A 103 -3.32 2.46 4.42
C PHE A 103 -3.52 1.32 3.42
N GLY A 104 -2.48 0.51 3.23
CA GLY A 104 -2.50 -0.58 2.25
C GLY A 104 -1.12 -1.05 1.83
N TYR A 105 -1.08 -2.08 0.99
CA TYR A 105 0.15 -2.57 0.36
C TYR A 105 0.03 -2.66 -1.15
N THR A 106 1.16 -2.71 -1.84
CA THR A 106 1.24 -2.91 -3.31
C THR A 106 2.08 -4.14 -3.61
N ILE A 107 1.79 -4.80 -4.73
CA ILE A 107 2.50 -6.01 -5.16
C ILE A 107 3.12 -5.83 -6.54
N SER A 108 4.26 -6.47 -6.75
CA SER A 108 4.86 -6.64 -8.07
C SER A 108 5.58 -7.98 -8.08
N ASN A 109 5.42 -8.77 -9.14
CA ASN A 109 6.01 -10.10 -9.27
C ASN A 109 5.80 -10.98 -8.03
N MET A 110 4.56 -10.99 -7.51
CA MET A 110 4.16 -11.76 -6.31
C MET A 110 4.91 -11.39 -5.01
N ARG A 111 5.59 -10.24 -4.96
CA ARG A 111 6.25 -9.70 -3.76
C ARG A 111 5.60 -8.39 -3.32
N ILE A 112 5.61 -8.09 -2.02
CA ILE A 112 5.21 -6.75 -1.53
C ILE A 112 6.31 -5.76 -1.91
N THR A 113 5.92 -4.69 -2.62
CA THR A 113 6.85 -3.64 -3.07
C THR A 113 6.55 -2.27 -2.46
N GLY A 114 5.42 -2.12 -1.79
CA GLY A 114 5.12 -0.92 -1.05
C GLY A 114 4.15 -1.21 0.09
N LEU A 115 4.35 -0.52 1.20
CA LEU A 115 3.55 -0.64 2.42
C LEU A 115 3.29 0.75 3.00
N GLY A 116 2.02 1.07 3.23
CA GLY A 116 1.58 2.30 3.88
C GLY A 116 0.75 1.98 5.12
N LEU A 117 1.17 2.48 6.27
CA LEU A 117 0.49 2.35 7.56
C LEU A 117 0.27 3.75 8.18
N PHE A 118 -0.37 4.64 7.42
CA PHE A 118 -0.69 6.00 7.87
C PHE A 118 -1.57 5.97 9.13
N LYS A 119 -1.12 6.65 10.20
CA LYS A 119 -1.90 6.89 11.41
C LYS A 119 -2.51 5.62 12.03
N MET A 120 -1.68 4.59 12.18
CA MET A 120 -2.09 3.30 12.75
C MET A 120 -1.87 3.21 14.27
N GLY A 121 -1.30 4.23 14.89
CA GLY A 121 -1.06 4.26 16.34
C GLY A 121 0.10 3.36 16.77
N LEU A 122 1.03 3.05 15.86
CA LEU A 122 2.22 2.25 16.15
C LEU A 122 3.12 3.00 17.14
N ARG A 123 3.45 2.38 18.28
CA ARG A 123 4.41 2.91 19.25
C ARG A 123 5.83 2.41 19.00
N ASP A 124 5.94 1.16 18.57
CA ASP A 124 7.20 0.56 18.13
C ASP A 124 7.12 0.24 16.64
N PHE A 125 8.29 0.25 15.99
CA PHE A 125 8.42 -0.14 14.61
C PHE A 125 8.10 -1.64 14.47
N PRO A 126 7.19 -2.05 13.57
CA PRO A 126 6.93 -3.47 13.31
C PRO A 126 8.14 -4.07 12.56
N GLU A 127 9.05 -4.67 13.31
CA GLU A 127 10.32 -5.20 12.80
C GLU A 127 10.12 -6.26 11.71
N GLU A 128 8.97 -6.93 11.67
CA GLU A 128 8.63 -7.89 10.63
C GLU A 128 8.63 -7.27 9.22
N ILE A 129 8.39 -5.95 9.12
CA ILE A 129 8.47 -5.19 7.85
C ILE A 129 9.85 -5.35 7.21
N CYS A 130 10.92 -5.46 8.02
CA CYS A 130 12.30 -5.55 7.55
C CYS A 130 12.58 -6.83 6.73
N TYR A 131 11.73 -7.86 6.85
CA TYR A 131 11.82 -9.09 6.05
C TYR A 131 11.23 -8.96 4.63
N LEU A 132 10.60 -7.83 4.30
CA LEU A 132 10.10 -7.53 2.96
C LEU A 132 11.25 -7.07 2.04
N ASP A 133 12.13 -7.99 1.64
CA ASP A 133 13.34 -7.71 0.83
C ASP A 133 13.07 -7.01 -0.53
N ALA A 134 11.83 -7.07 -1.02
CA ALA A 134 11.37 -6.48 -2.26
C ALA A 134 10.76 -5.08 -2.09
N LEU A 135 10.63 -4.60 -0.85
CA LEU A 135 10.00 -3.33 -0.53
C LEU A 135 10.78 -2.16 -1.10
N LYS A 136 10.08 -1.29 -1.84
CA LYS A 136 10.60 -0.08 -2.47
C LYS A 136 10.08 1.19 -1.81
N ARG A 137 8.86 1.16 -1.26
CA ARG A 137 8.21 2.31 -0.60
C ARG A 137 7.69 1.91 0.76
N LEU A 138 8.15 2.57 1.81
CA LEU A 138 7.64 2.38 3.17
C LEU A 138 7.15 3.72 3.72
N ASN A 139 5.85 3.78 4.02
CA ASN A 139 5.21 4.94 4.62
C ASN A 139 4.64 4.57 5.98
N LEU A 140 5.23 5.11 7.06
CA LEU A 140 4.70 5.02 8.44
C LEU A 140 4.39 6.41 9.05
N PRO A 141 3.80 7.36 8.29
CA PRO A 141 3.57 8.71 8.77
C PRO A 141 2.49 8.78 9.86
N TRP A 142 2.64 9.75 10.78
CA TRP A 142 1.70 10.04 11.87
C TRP A 142 1.42 8.87 12.80
N ASN A 143 2.46 8.10 13.13
CA ASN A 143 2.43 7.13 14.21
C ASN A 143 3.13 7.72 15.45
N TYR A 144 3.45 6.87 16.43
CA TYR A 144 4.10 7.27 17.69
C TYR A 144 5.47 6.59 17.83
N LEU A 145 6.13 6.31 16.71
CA LEU A 145 7.42 5.59 16.70
C LEU A 145 8.49 6.41 17.43
N GLU A 146 9.16 5.82 18.41
CA GLU A 146 10.26 6.47 19.15
C GLU A 146 11.64 6.16 18.58
N SER A 147 11.77 5.05 17.86
CA SER A 147 13.01 4.59 17.24
C SER A 147 12.75 3.81 15.95
N VAL A 148 13.83 3.55 15.20
CA VAL A 148 13.84 2.66 14.03
C VAL A 148 14.87 1.55 14.28
N PRO A 149 14.56 0.27 14.03
CA PRO A 149 15.44 -0.84 14.36
C PRO A 149 16.59 -0.96 13.37
N ASP A 150 17.69 -1.59 13.79
CA ASP A 150 18.86 -1.86 12.93
C ASP A 150 18.54 -2.76 11.73
N SER A 151 17.54 -3.62 11.88
CA SER A 151 17.02 -4.49 10.83
C SER A 151 16.45 -3.71 9.65
N ILE A 152 16.19 -2.40 9.76
CA ILE A 152 15.82 -1.55 8.61
C ILE A 152 16.81 -1.72 7.45
N SER A 153 18.09 -1.97 7.77
CA SER A 153 19.15 -2.22 6.80
C SER A 153 18.92 -3.44 5.91
N GLN A 154 18.00 -4.35 6.24
CA GLN A 154 17.62 -5.49 5.41
C GLN A 154 16.80 -5.07 4.18
N LEU A 155 16.19 -3.88 4.18
CA LEU A 155 15.40 -3.35 3.07
C LEU A 155 16.31 -2.82 1.93
N LYS A 156 17.13 -3.68 1.34
CA LYS A 156 18.14 -3.32 0.31
C LYS A 156 17.56 -2.70 -0.97
N ARG A 157 16.25 -2.87 -1.20
CA ARG A 157 15.53 -2.33 -2.36
C ARG A 157 14.72 -1.08 -2.06
N LEU A 158 14.79 -0.56 -0.84
CA LEU A 158 14.04 0.63 -0.44
C LEU A 158 14.50 1.83 -1.24
N GLU A 159 13.55 2.53 -1.86
CA GLU A 159 13.75 3.72 -2.67
C GLU A 159 13.17 4.97 -1.96
N TYR A 160 12.09 4.79 -1.20
CA TYR A 160 11.40 5.89 -0.49
C TYR A 160 11.01 5.45 0.93
N LEU A 161 11.38 6.29 1.90
CA LEU A 161 11.07 6.09 3.32
C LEU A 161 10.40 7.35 3.89
N ASP A 162 9.17 7.22 4.36
CA ASP A 162 8.39 8.30 4.97
C ASP A 162 8.05 7.93 6.41
N LEU A 163 8.62 8.70 7.35
CA LEU A 163 8.48 8.58 8.80
C LEU A 163 8.02 9.90 9.42
N ILE A 164 7.38 10.78 8.64
CA ILE A 164 6.92 12.10 9.13
C ILE A 164 5.97 11.97 10.33
N GLY A 165 6.06 12.91 11.27
CA GLY A 165 5.08 13.03 12.35
C GLY A 165 5.11 11.86 13.31
N ASN A 166 6.30 11.39 13.68
CA ASN A 166 6.52 10.39 14.72
C ASN A 166 7.22 11.03 15.93
N ASN A 167 7.66 10.20 16.89
CA ASN A 167 8.38 10.65 18.08
C ASN A 167 9.88 10.30 18.02
N ILE A 168 10.44 10.07 16.83
CA ILE A 168 11.76 9.48 16.65
C ILE A 168 12.82 10.40 17.25
N VAL A 169 13.61 9.87 18.19
CA VAL A 169 14.71 10.61 18.85
C VAL A 169 16.08 10.29 18.26
N HIS A 170 16.25 9.11 17.65
CA HIS A 170 17.45 8.72 16.93
C HIS A 170 17.11 7.76 15.79
N ILE A 171 17.96 7.72 14.76
CA ILE A 171 17.97 6.68 13.74
C ILE A 171 19.33 5.97 13.77
N PRO A 172 19.38 4.65 13.53
CA PRO A 172 20.62 3.90 13.65
C PRO A 172 21.60 4.16 12.50
N ASP A 173 22.89 3.94 12.75
CA ASP A 173 23.95 4.03 11.73
C ASP A 173 23.70 3.10 10.54
N THR A 174 22.96 2.01 10.76
CA THR A 174 22.57 1.03 9.74
C THR A 174 21.73 1.63 8.60
N PHE A 175 21.17 2.84 8.75
CA PHE A 175 20.55 3.60 7.65
C PHE A 175 21.48 3.77 6.45
N GLY A 176 22.80 3.93 6.68
CA GLY A 176 23.79 4.03 5.61
C GLY A 176 23.85 2.80 4.67
N SER A 177 23.22 1.70 5.04
CA SER A 177 23.13 0.48 4.22
C SER A 177 22.01 0.50 3.17
N LEU A 178 21.12 1.49 3.20
CA LEU A 178 19.96 1.61 2.30
C LEU A 178 20.36 2.18 0.94
N LYS A 179 21.29 1.53 0.23
CA LYS A 179 21.99 2.09 -0.93
C LYS A 179 21.10 2.58 -2.08
N ARG A 180 19.86 2.12 -2.17
CA ARG A 180 18.90 2.49 -3.22
C ARG A 180 17.94 3.64 -2.84
N VAL A 181 17.99 4.11 -1.60
CA VAL A 181 17.06 5.13 -1.13
C VAL A 181 17.36 6.46 -1.79
N ARG A 182 16.31 7.12 -2.26
CA ARG A 182 16.35 8.41 -2.96
C ARG A 182 15.76 9.52 -2.12
N GLU A 183 14.73 9.21 -1.35
CA GLU A 183 14.07 10.17 -0.48
C GLU A 183 13.83 9.56 0.91
N ILE A 184 14.22 10.33 1.92
CA ILE A 184 13.93 10.07 3.33
C ILE A 184 13.22 11.30 3.89
N ASP A 185 12.02 11.09 4.41
CA ASP A 185 11.27 12.12 5.15
C ASP A 185 11.19 11.76 6.63
N LEU A 186 11.92 12.51 7.45
CA LEU A 186 11.96 12.42 8.91
C LEU A 186 11.39 13.69 9.54
N SER A 187 10.64 14.50 8.79
CA SER A 187 10.09 15.76 9.28
C SER A 187 9.15 15.53 10.47
N PHE A 188 8.97 16.53 11.33
CA PHE A 188 8.08 16.45 12.51
C PHE A 188 8.42 15.26 13.43
N ASN A 189 9.69 15.16 13.83
CA ASN A 189 10.17 14.19 14.82
C ASN A 189 10.96 14.92 15.93
N ASN A 190 11.67 14.18 16.78
CA ASN A 190 12.44 14.72 17.90
C ASN A 190 13.96 14.56 17.70
N LEU A 191 14.44 14.43 16.46
CA LEU A 191 15.86 14.21 16.18
C LEU A 191 16.71 15.40 16.59
N GLU A 192 17.77 15.15 17.34
CA GLU A 192 18.79 16.16 17.63
C GLU A 192 19.99 16.06 16.70
N ILE A 193 20.29 14.84 16.25
CA ILE A 193 21.37 14.50 15.33
C ILE A 193 20.89 13.42 14.36
N VAL A 194 21.57 13.34 13.21
CA VAL A 194 21.47 12.21 12.27
C VAL A 194 22.85 11.57 12.15
N PRO A 195 22.94 10.25 11.89
CA PRO A 195 24.21 9.56 11.80
C PRO A 195 25.01 9.99 10.57
N ALA A 196 26.34 10.05 10.71
CA ALA A 196 27.23 10.37 9.60
C ALA A 196 27.13 9.33 8.46
N SER A 197 26.68 8.11 8.77
CA SER A 197 26.49 7.02 7.80
C SER A 197 25.48 7.35 6.69
N LEU A 198 24.58 8.32 6.88
CA LEU A 198 23.70 8.82 5.80
C LEU A 198 24.48 9.36 4.61
N SER A 199 25.72 9.83 4.82
CA SER A 199 26.61 10.27 3.73
C SER A 199 26.98 9.14 2.76
N SER A 200 26.85 7.87 3.19
CA SER A 200 27.12 6.68 2.36
C SER A 200 25.95 6.28 1.45
N LEU A 201 24.83 7.00 1.52
CA LEU A 201 23.68 6.83 0.65
C LEU A 201 23.94 7.53 -0.69
N GLU A 202 24.52 6.78 -1.63
CA GLU A 202 25.01 7.33 -2.90
C GLU A 202 23.89 7.92 -3.76
N HIS A 203 22.69 7.32 -3.71
CA HIS A 203 21.51 7.71 -4.48
C HIS A 203 20.53 8.60 -3.72
N LEU A 204 20.84 9.04 -2.49
CA LEU A 204 19.96 9.93 -1.75
C LEU A 204 19.94 11.31 -2.43
N GLU A 205 18.74 11.73 -2.83
CA GLU A 205 18.48 13.00 -3.51
C GLU A 205 17.87 14.03 -2.57
N VAL A 206 17.00 13.57 -1.65
CA VAL A 206 16.25 14.42 -0.72
C VAL A 206 16.24 13.82 0.69
N LEU A 207 16.67 14.62 1.66
CA LEU A 207 16.56 14.34 3.09
C LEU A 207 15.78 15.47 3.76
N LYS A 208 14.60 15.15 4.30
CA LYS A 208 13.79 16.14 5.04
C LYS A 208 13.86 15.89 6.53
N LEU A 209 14.25 16.92 7.27
CA LEU A 209 14.40 16.98 8.73
C LEU A 209 13.61 18.15 9.32
N ILE A 210 12.71 18.73 8.53
CA ILE A 210 11.89 19.89 8.89
C ILE A 210 11.20 19.66 10.23
N ARG A 211 11.24 20.64 11.13
CA ARG A 211 10.59 20.55 12.46
C ARG A 211 11.09 19.36 13.29
N ASN A 212 12.41 19.22 13.39
CA ASN A 212 13.11 18.41 14.39
C ASN A 212 13.81 19.33 15.41
N LYS A 213 14.59 18.74 16.33
CA LYS A 213 15.40 19.44 17.35
C LYS A 213 16.88 19.51 16.94
N MET A 214 17.15 19.58 15.64
CA MET A 214 18.48 19.42 15.06
C MET A 214 19.47 20.43 15.65
N LYS A 215 20.55 19.92 16.25
CA LYS A 215 21.68 20.73 16.75
C LYS A 215 22.71 21.00 15.64
N GLY A 216 22.66 20.21 14.57
CA GLY A 216 23.53 20.35 13.41
C GLY A 216 23.51 19.11 12.52
N ILE A 217 24.19 19.22 11.37
CA ILE A 217 24.36 18.13 10.41
C ILE A 217 25.82 17.65 10.45
N PRO A 218 26.09 16.32 10.47
CA PRO A 218 27.45 15.80 10.44
C PRO A 218 28.24 16.28 9.22
N SER A 219 29.53 16.54 9.39
CA SER A 219 30.42 17.05 8.34
C SER A 219 30.40 16.21 7.04
N PRO A 220 30.38 14.86 7.09
CA PRO A 220 30.27 14.05 5.87
C PRO A 220 28.96 14.27 5.09
N LEU A 221 27.87 14.57 5.80
CA LEU A 221 26.56 14.82 5.19
C LEU A 221 26.46 16.24 4.62
N LYS A 222 27.10 17.24 5.26
CA LYS A 222 27.27 18.59 4.68
C LYS A 222 28.03 18.55 3.34
N LYS A 223 29.10 17.74 3.25
CA LYS A 223 29.81 17.53 1.97
C LYS A 223 28.94 16.91 0.89
N ARG A 224 27.91 16.13 1.26
CA ARG A 224 26.94 15.58 0.29
C ARG A 224 25.96 16.64 -0.17
N GLU A 225 25.55 17.55 0.72
CA GLU A 225 24.71 18.71 0.41
C GLU A 225 25.38 19.62 -0.64
N GLU A 226 26.66 19.94 -0.46
CA GLU A 226 27.48 20.68 -1.44
C GLU A 226 27.56 19.99 -2.81
N LYS A 227 27.37 18.66 -2.85
CA LYS A 227 27.36 17.83 -4.06
C LYS A 227 25.94 17.56 -4.59
N GLY A 228 24.95 18.32 -4.15
CA GLY A 228 23.59 18.30 -4.71
C GLY A 228 22.55 17.49 -3.94
N LEU A 229 22.89 16.88 -2.80
CA LEU A 229 21.88 16.32 -1.89
C LEU A 229 21.03 17.48 -1.33
N LYS A 230 19.70 17.41 -1.45
CA LYS A 230 18.82 18.42 -0.86
C LYS A 230 18.53 18.05 0.59
N ILE A 231 19.08 18.82 1.53
CA ILE A 231 18.76 18.69 2.95
C ILE A 231 17.80 19.82 3.33
N LEU A 232 16.63 19.46 3.87
CA LEU A 232 15.64 20.42 4.36
C LEU A 232 15.58 20.36 5.88
N LEU A 233 15.85 21.48 6.55
CA LEU A 233 15.89 21.62 8.01
C LEU A 233 14.67 22.36 8.57
#